data_AF-A0A7N5KEZ4-F1
#
_entry.id   AF-A0A7N5KEZ4-F1
#
_cell.length_a   1.000
_cell.length_b   1.000
_cell.length_c   1.000
_cell.angle_alpha   90.00
_cell.angle_beta   90.00
_cell.angle_gamma   90.00
#
_symmetry.space_group_name_H-M   'P 1'
#
loop_
_entity.id
_entity.type
_entity.pdbx_description
1 polymer ?
#
loop_
_entity_poly.entity_id
_entity_poly.type
_entity_poly.pdbx_seq_one_letter_code
_entity_poly.pdbx_strand_id
1 'polypeptide(L)'
;MNEQYDVIVLGTGLTECILSGIMSVNGKKVLHMDRNSYYGGESASITPLEDLYKRFSLPGSLPESMGRGRDWNVDLIPKFLMANGQLVKMLLYTEVTRYLDFKVIEGSFVYKGGKIYKVPSTEAEALASSLMGLFEKRRFRKFLVCVANFDENDARTFEGIDPKKTTMRDVYKKFDLGQDVIDFTGHALALYRTDDYLDQPCQETINRIKLYSESLASTP
;
A
#
# COMPACT_ATOMS: atom_id res chain seq x y z
N MET A 1 -5.38 -37.82 -10.66
CA MET A 1 -6.10 -36.52 -10.51
C MET A 1 -7.57 -36.77 -10.81
N ASN A 2 -8.46 -35.85 -10.46
CA ASN A 2 -9.84 -35.91 -10.95
C ASN A 2 -9.87 -35.51 -12.43
N GLU A 3 -10.88 -35.94 -13.17
CA GLU A 3 -11.02 -35.58 -14.59
C GLU A 3 -11.72 -34.23 -14.82
N GLN A 4 -12.46 -33.74 -13.82
CA GLN A 4 -13.26 -32.51 -13.92
C GLN A 4 -13.09 -31.61 -12.69
N TYR A 5 -13.02 -30.30 -12.95
CA TYR A 5 -12.85 -29.19 -12.01
C TYR A 5 -13.65 -28.00 -12.55
N ASP A 6 -14.18 -27.15 -11.66
CA ASP A 6 -14.91 -25.94 -12.05
C ASP A 6 -13.98 -24.83 -12.57
N VAL A 7 -12.77 -24.76 -11.99
CA VAL A 7 -11.76 -23.75 -12.28
C VAL A 7 -10.39 -24.41 -12.29
N ILE A 8 -9.56 -24.08 -13.27
CA ILE A 8 -8.13 -24.43 -13.30
C ILE A 8 -7.33 -23.14 -13.20
N VAL A 9 -6.42 -23.07 -12.24
CA VAL A 9 -5.52 -21.93 -11.98
C VAL A 9 -4.09 -22.37 -12.25
N LEU A 10 -3.37 -21.60 -13.09
CA LEU A 10 -2.01 -21.88 -13.51
C LEU A 10 -1.06 -20.79 -12.99
N GLY A 11 -0.05 -21.20 -12.24
CA GLY A 11 0.87 -20.29 -11.54
C GLY A 11 0.40 -19.96 -10.12
N THR A 12 1.35 -19.77 -9.21
CA THR A 12 1.10 -19.57 -7.77
C THR A 12 1.54 -18.19 -7.29
N GLY A 13 1.44 -17.18 -8.15
CA GLY A 13 1.59 -15.78 -7.76
C GLY A 13 0.51 -15.35 -6.77
N LEU A 14 0.73 -14.21 -6.12
CA LEU A 14 -0.20 -13.69 -5.10
C LEU A 14 -1.62 -13.53 -5.65
N THR A 15 -1.76 -13.02 -6.88
CA THR A 15 -3.05 -12.83 -7.57
C THR A 15 -3.79 -14.16 -7.76
N GLU A 16 -3.10 -15.16 -8.31
CA GLU A 16 -3.64 -16.48 -8.61
C GLU A 16 -4.07 -17.21 -7.33
N CYS A 17 -3.27 -17.12 -6.27
CA CYS A 17 -3.58 -17.69 -4.96
C CYS A 17 -4.80 -17.05 -4.30
N ILE A 18 -4.96 -15.72 -4.38
CA ILE A 18 -6.15 -15.04 -3.85
C ILE A 18 -7.40 -15.45 -4.63
N LEU A 19 -7.35 -15.47 -5.96
CA LEU A 19 -8.47 -15.90 -6.80
C LEU A 19 -8.85 -17.37 -6.55
N SER A 20 -7.86 -18.26 -6.45
CA SER A 20 -8.03 -19.68 -6.12
C SER A 20 -8.72 -19.87 -4.76
N GLY A 21 -8.30 -19.11 -3.74
CA GLY A 21 -8.93 -19.09 -2.42
C GLY A 21 -10.38 -18.59 -2.45
N ILE A 22 -10.65 -17.46 -3.11
CA ILE A 22 -12.02 -16.90 -3.25
C ILE A 22 -12.95 -17.87 -3.97
N MET A 23 -12.48 -18.52 -5.04
CA MET A 23 -13.27 -19.53 -5.76
C MET A 23 -13.58 -20.75 -4.89
N SER A 24 -12.58 -21.23 -4.13
CA SER A 24 -12.74 -22.36 -3.22
C SER A 24 -13.74 -22.08 -2.08
N VAL A 25 -13.68 -20.89 -1.48
CA VAL A 25 -14.66 -20.43 -0.46
C VAL A 25 -16.06 -20.30 -1.04
N ASN A 26 -16.18 -19.90 -2.31
CA ASN A 26 -17.46 -19.89 -3.04
C ASN A 26 -17.88 -21.28 -3.58
N GLY A 27 -17.35 -22.36 -3.01
CA GLY A 27 -17.76 -23.74 -3.28
C GLY A 27 -17.32 -24.31 -4.63
N LYS A 28 -16.37 -23.68 -5.32
CA LYS A 28 -15.82 -24.20 -6.59
C LYS A 28 -14.75 -25.25 -6.34
N LYS A 29 -14.78 -26.32 -7.13
CA LYS A 29 -13.75 -27.34 -7.17
C LYS A 29 -12.57 -26.84 -8.02
N VAL A 30 -11.58 -26.25 -7.38
CA VAL A 30 -10.40 -25.66 -8.04
C VAL A 30 -9.27 -26.69 -8.23
N LEU A 31 -8.63 -26.69 -9.40
CA LEU A 31 -7.31 -27.30 -9.62
C LEU A 31 -6.28 -26.18 -9.73
N HIS A 32 -5.38 -26.07 -8.75
CA HIS A 32 -4.31 -25.08 -8.76
C HIS A 32 -2.97 -25.78 -8.96
N MET A 33 -2.21 -25.40 -9.98
CA MET A 33 -0.90 -25.97 -10.29
C MET A 33 0.11 -24.91 -10.75
N ASP A 34 1.39 -25.20 -10.57
CA ASP A 34 2.51 -24.42 -11.10
C ASP A 34 3.41 -25.32 -11.96
N ARG A 35 4.15 -24.72 -12.89
CA ARG A 35 5.24 -25.40 -13.61
C ARG A 35 6.53 -25.43 -12.80
N ASN A 36 6.67 -24.50 -11.86
CA ASN A 36 7.85 -24.33 -11.02
C ASN A 36 7.79 -25.28 -9.82
N SER A 37 8.95 -25.68 -9.30
CA SER A 37 9.06 -26.46 -8.07
C SER A 37 8.94 -25.63 -6.78
N TYR A 38 8.48 -24.38 -6.89
CA TYR A 38 8.41 -23.40 -5.80
C TYR A 38 7.20 -22.47 -6.00
N TYR A 39 6.73 -21.87 -4.91
CA TYR A 39 5.58 -20.96 -4.91
C TYR A 39 5.94 -19.52 -5.27
N GLY A 40 4.94 -18.72 -5.68
CA GLY A 40 5.03 -17.26 -5.81
C GLY A 40 5.40 -16.73 -7.18
N GLY A 41 5.88 -17.58 -8.11
CA GLY A 41 6.18 -17.20 -9.49
C GLY A 41 7.22 -16.07 -9.58
N GLU A 42 6.85 -14.96 -10.23
CA GLU A 42 7.68 -13.75 -10.32
C GLU A 42 7.81 -13.02 -8.96
N SER A 43 6.82 -13.19 -8.08
CA SER A 43 6.77 -12.67 -6.71
C SER A 43 7.25 -13.67 -5.66
N ALA A 44 8.05 -14.68 -6.05
CA ALA A 44 8.58 -15.68 -5.12
C ALA A 44 9.49 -15.06 -4.04
N SER A 45 9.47 -15.67 -2.85
CA SER A 45 10.48 -15.44 -1.81
C SER A 45 11.58 -16.49 -1.95
N ILE A 46 12.83 -16.07 -2.05
CA ILE A 46 13.97 -16.96 -2.24
C ILE A 46 14.61 -17.28 -0.89
N THR A 47 14.74 -18.58 -0.61
CA THR A 47 15.45 -19.11 0.54
C THR A 47 16.07 -20.47 0.16
N PRO A 48 17.28 -20.81 0.61
CA PRO A 48 18.19 -20.00 1.42
C PRO A 48 18.92 -18.93 0.59
N LEU A 49 19.66 -18.03 1.25
CA LEU A 49 20.36 -16.91 0.60
C LEU A 49 21.34 -17.34 -0.51
N GLU A 50 21.91 -18.54 -0.43
CA GLU A 50 22.76 -19.12 -1.47
C GLU A 50 22.02 -19.27 -2.82
N ASP A 51 20.71 -19.51 -2.81
CA ASP A 51 19.90 -19.61 -4.04
C ASP A 51 19.61 -18.23 -4.64
N LEU A 52 19.59 -17.18 -3.83
CA LEU A 52 19.55 -15.79 -4.33
C LEU A 52 20.87 -15.46 -5.05
N TYR A 53 22.02 -15.83 -4.49
CA TYR A 53 23.33 -15.65 -5.11
C TYR A 53 23.42 -16.38 -6.45
N LYS A 54 22.98 -17.65 -6.52
CA LYS A 54 22.88 -18.42 -7.76
C LYS A 54 21.98 -17.73 -8.79
N ARG A 55 20.78 -17.30 -8.38
CA ARG A 55 19.79 -16.64 -9.26
C ARG A 55 20.36 -15.39 -9.92
N PHE A 56 21.09 -14.57 -9.18
CA PHE A 56 21.70 -13.34 -9.68
C PHE A 56 23.13 -13.53 -10.23
N SER A 57 23.62 -14.78 -10.33
CA SER A 57 24.97 -15.11 -10.80
C SER A 57 26.09 -14.35 -10.06
N LEU A 58 25.91 -14.14 -8.75
CA LEU A 58 26.88 -13.41 -7.93
C LEU A 58 28.16 -14.23 -7.73
N PRO A 59 29.35 -13.62 -7.88
CA PRO A 59 30.61 -14.33 -7.72
C PRO A 59 30.94 -14.60 -6.25
N GLY A 60 31.60 -15.74 -6.00
CA GLY A 60 32.08 -16.15 -4.67
C GLY A 60 31.07 -16.98 -3.87
N SER A 61 31.51 -17.44 -2.70
CA SER A 61 30.65 -18.07 -1.70
C SER A 61 29.94 -17.00 -0.85
N LEU A 62 28.84 -17.39 -0.19
CA LEU A 62 28.17 -16.54 0.78
C LEU A 62 29.16 -16.11 1.90
N PRO A 63 29.34 -14.81 2.19
CA PRO A 63 30.22 -14.37 3.27
C PRO A 63 29.69 -14.80 4.65
N GLU A 64 30.57 -15.25 5.55
CA GLU A 64 30.19 -15.68 6.91
C GLU A 64 29.44 -14.57 7.71
N SER A 65 29.71 -13.30 7.39
CA SER A 65 29.02 -12.14 7.97
C SER A 65 27.53 -12.05 7.63
N MET A 66 27.04 -12.78 6.62
CA MET A 66 25.62 -12.89 6.29
C MET A 66 24.87 -13.91 7.18
N GLY A 67 25.57 -14.62 8.06
CA GLY A 67 24.99 -15.61 8.96
C GLY A 67 24.50 -16.86 8.23
N ARG A 68 23.38 -17.44 8.69
CA ARG A 68 22.84 -18.69 8.14
C ARG A 68 21.92 -18.39 6.97
N GLY A 69 22.24 -18.89 5.77
CA GLY A 69 21.45 -18.63 4.56
C GLY A 69 19.95 -18.97 4.67
N ARG A 70 19.58 -19.99 5.46
CA ARG A 70 18.18 -20.40 5.70
C ARG A 70 17.35 -19.44 6.56
N ASP A 71 18.01 -18.54 7.29
CA ASP A 71 17.32 -17.56 8.14
C ASP A 71 16.84 -16.36 7.28
N TRP A 72 17.24 -16.31 6.00
CA TRP A 72 16.81 -15.33 5.01
C TRP A 72 15.61 -15.85 4.21
N ASN A 73 14.64 -14.97 3.98
CA ASN A 73 13.55 -15.13 3.03
C ASN A 73 13.47 -13.82 2.25
N VAL A 74 13.89 -13.83 0.98
CA VAL A 74 14.07 -12.61 0.18
C VAL A 74 13.07 -12.57 -0.96
N ASP A 75 12.02 -11.77 -0.78
CA ASP A 75 11.01 -11.51 -1.81
C ASP A 75 11.65 -10.84 -3.02
N LEU A 76 11.37 -11.36 -4.22
CA LEU A 76 11.79 -10.74 -5.48
C LEU A 76 11.02 -9.44 -5.77
N ILE A 77 9.79 -9.32 -5.25
CA ILE A 77 8.93 -8.15 -5.43
C ILE A 77 8.24 -7.83 -4.08
N PRO A 78 8.97 -7.30 -3.08
CA PRO A 78 8.39 -6.97 -1.78
C PRO A 78 7.34 -5.87 -1.91
N LYS A 79 6.21 -6.01 -1.22
CA LYS A 79 5.12 -5.03 -1.18
C LYS A 79 4.48 -5.01 0.22
N PHE A 80 4.19 -3.83 0.73
CA PHE A 80 3.39 -3.69 1.96
C PHE A 80 1.89 -3.73 1.67
N LEU A 81 1.13 -4.18 2.66
CA LEU A 81 -0.33 -4.15 2.64
C LEU A 81 -0.81 -2.93 3.44
N MET A 82 -1.71 -2.14 2.86
CA MET A 82 -2.44 -1.10 3.59
C MET A 82 -3.41 -1.78 4.56
N ALA A 83 -3.31 -1.51 5.87
CA ALA A 83 -4.00 -2.27 6.91
C ALA A 83 -5.52 -2.35 6.71
N ASN A 84 -6.18 -1.22 6.41
CA ASN A 84 -7.63 -1.18 6.15
C ASN A 84 -7.98 -1.34 4.65
N GLY A 85 -7.00 -1.69 3.82
CA GLY A 85 -7.10 -1.81 2.37
C GLY A 85 -7.90 -3.02 1.89
N GLN A 86 -8.34 -2.97 0.63
CA GLN A 86 -9.14 -4.04 0.00
C GLN A 86 -8.42 -5.40 0.00
N LEU A 87 -7.09 -5.43 -0.15
CA LEU A 87 -6.31 -6.66 -0.14
C LEU A 87 -6.41 -7.40 1.21
N VAL A 88 -6.27 -6.70 2.33
CA VAL A 88 -6.43 -7.29 3.68
C VAL A 88 -7.87 -7.80 3.87
N LYS A 89 -8.87 -7.04 3.40
CA LYS A 89 -10.29 -7.46 3.44
C LYS A 89 -10.54 -8.75 2.63
N MET A 90 -9.87 -8.94 1.49
CA MET A 90 -9.94 -10.19 0.72
C MET A 90 -9.27 -11.36 1.44
N LEU A 91 -8.12 -11.15 2.10
CA LEU A 91 -7.45 -12.19 2.88
C LEU A 91 -8.26 -12.62 4.13
N LEU A 92 -8.98 -11.68 4.75
CA LEU A 92 -9.92 -11.98 5.82
C LEU A 92 -11.11 -12.80 5.31
N TYR A 93 -11.66 -12.44 4.14
CA TYR A 93 -12.76 -13.17 3.50
C TYR A 93 -12.40 -14.62 3.13
N THR A 94 -11.16 -14.89 2.73
CA THR A 94 -10.68 -16.25 2.45
C THR A 94 -10.21 -17.02 3.69
N GLU A 95 -10.30 -16.42 4.88
CA GLU A 95 -9.77 -16.93 6.16
C GLU A 95 -8.26 -17.26 6.19
N VAL A 96 -7.51 -16.91 5.14
CA VAL A 96 -6.09 -17.27 5.01
C VAL A 96 -5.20 -16.55 6.04
N THR A 97 -5.71 -15.47 6.65
CA THR A 97 -5.04 -14.78 7.78
C THR A 97 -4.77 -15.69 8.98
N ARG A 98 -5.46 -16.84 9.11
CA ARG A 98 -5.15 -17.88 10.12
C ARG A 98 -3.78 -18.52 9.94
N TYR A 99 -3.12 -18.30 8.80
CA TYR A 99 -1.79 -18.83 8.46
C TYR A 99 -0.74 -17.72 8.23
N LEU A 100 -1.07 -16.46 8.56
CA LEU A 100 -0.24 -15.29 8.29
C LEU A 100 -0.11 -14.40 9.53
N ASP A 101 1.09 -14.30 10.08
CA ASP A 101 1.42 -13.33 11.13
C ASP A 101 1.82 -11.98 10.50
N PHE A 102 1.03 -10.94 10.76
CA PHE A 102 1.32 -9.59 10.29
C PHE A 102 2.10 -8.79 11.33
N LYS A 103 3.18 -8.14 10.89
CA LYS A 103 3.91 -7.14 11.68
C LYS A 103 3.77 -5.76 11.03
N VAL A 104 3.43 -4.76 11.82
CA VAL A 104 3.32 -3.36 11.39
C VAL A 104 4.70 -2.79 11.07
N ILE A 105 4.80 -2.00 9.99
CA ILE A 105 6.02 -1.29 9.62
C ILE A 105 6.26 -0.09 10.55
N GLU A 106 7.52 0.17 10.91
CA GLU A 106 7.87 1.20 11.90
C GLU A 106 7.63 2.64 11.38
N GLY A 107 7.77 2.87 10.08
CA GLY A 107 7.60 4.20 9.52
C GLY A 107 7.47 4.23 8.00
N SER A 108 6.90 5.33 7.52
CA SER A 108 6.77 5.69 6.10
C SER A 108 7.47 7.02 5.87
N PHE A 109 8.26 7.11 4.80
CA PHE A 109 9.15 8.23 4.53
C PHE A 109 9.05 8.70 3.09
N VAL A 110 9.20 10.00 2.87
CA VAL A 110 9.24 10.64 1.55
C VAL A 110 10.58 11.35 1.35
N TYR A 111 11.11 11.30 0.13
CA TYR A 111 12.34 12.00 -0.25
C TYR A 111 12.02 13.43 -0.71
N LYS A 112 12.80 14.41 -0.23
CA LYS A 112 12.76 15.81 -0.68
C LYS A 112 14.15 16.42 -0.58
N GLY A 113 14.64 17.04 -1.65
CA GLY A 113 15.87 17.85 -1.62
C GLY A 113 17.11 17.17 -1.02
N GLY A 114 17.36 15.89 -1.33
CA GLY A 114 18.52 15.14 -0.83
C GLY A 114 18.34 14.48 0.53
N LYS A 115 17.16 14.56 1.16
CA LYS A 115 16.87 14.00 2.49
C LYS A 115 15.56 13.23 2.50
N ILE A 116 15.44 12.28 3.43
CA ILE A 116 14.18 11.59 3.73
C ILE A 116 13.51 12.19 4.98
N TYR A 117 12.18 12.20 4.99
CA TYR A 117 11.37 12.76 6.05
C TYR A 117 10.19 11.84 6.35
N LYS A 118 9.80 11.72 7.63
CA LYS A 118 8.58 10.96 7.99
C LYS A 118 7.36 11.61 7.36
N VAL A 119 6.52 10.81 6.69
CA VAL A 119 5.27 11.28 6.07
C VAL A 119 4.28 11.69 7.17
N PRO A 120 3.82 12.95 7.24
CA PRO A 120 2.90 13.40 8.28
C PRO A 120 1.48 12.93 7.97
N SER A 121 0.92 12.09 8.84
CA SER A 121 -0.39 11.43 8.65
C SER A 121 -1.48 11.91 9.61
N THR A 122 -1.08 12.62 10.67
CA THR A 122 -1.96 13.17 11.71
C THR A 122 -1.72 14.67 11.88
N GLU A 123 -2.63 15.38 12.55
CA GLU A 123 -2.48 16.80 12.87
C GLU A 123 -1.21 17.11 13.69
N ALA A 124 -0.87 16.24 14.64
CA ALA A 124 0.31 16.40 15.48
C ALA A 124 1.60 16.24 14.66
N GLU A 125 1.65 15.21 13.79
CA GLU A 125 2.77 15.01 12.88
C GLU A 125 2.91 16.14 11.86
N ALA A 126 1.81 16.67 11.31
CA ALA A 126 1.83 17.81 10.40
C ALA A 126 2.48 19.05 11.03
N LEU A 127 2.17 19.35 12.29
CA LEU A 127 2.79 20.45 13.02
C LEU A 127 4.28 20.20 13.34
N ALA A 128 4.70 18.95 13.55
CA ALA A 128 6.10 18.57 13.78
C ALA A 128 6.93 18.47 12.47
N SER A 129 6.57 17.56 11.56
CA SER A 129 6.98 17.25 10.17
C SER A 129 8.36 17.67 9.62
N SER A 130 8.68 18.97 9.65
CA SER A 130 9.83 19.64 8.98
C SER A 130 9.87 19.65 7.45
N LEU A 131 8.98 18.93 6.73
CA LEU A 131 8.84 19.03 5.26
C LEU A 131 8.36 20.40 4.76
N MET A 132 7.66 21.13 5.62
CA MET A 132 6.88 22.34 5.33
C MET A 132 7.30 23.51 6.21
N GLY A 133 7.18 24.72 5.67
CA GLY A 133 7.34 25.97 6.44
C GLY A 133 6.24 26.16 7.49
N LEU A 134 6.49 27.02 8.49
CA LEU A 134 5.60 27.18 9.66
C LEU A 134 4.14 27.52 9.30
N PHE A 135 3.93 28.38 8.30
CA PHE A 135 2.59 28.76 7.83
C PHE A 135 1.93 27.63 7.04
N GLU A 136 2.69 26.98 6.17
CA GLU A 136 2.21 25.88 5.32
C GLU A 136 1.78 24.67 6.14
N LYS A 137 2.50 24.31 7.21
CA LYS A 137 2.08 23.30 8.20
C LYS A 137 0.68 23.57 8.77
N ARG A 138 0.35 24.84 9.04
CA ARG A 138 -0.98 25.23 9.58
C ARG A 138 -2.08 25.06 8.52
N ARG A 139 -1.77 25.29 7.25
CA ARG A 139 -2.68 25.08 6.12
C ARG A 139 -2.87 23.59 5.83
N PHE A 140 -1.79 22.82 5.81
CA PHE A 140 -1.83 21.36 5.65
C PHE A 140 -2.57 20.67 6.80
N ARG A 141 -2.43 21.14 8.05
CA ARG A 141 -3.28 20.67 9.17
C ARG A 141 -4.76 20.90 8.89
N LYS A 142 -5.17 22.08 8.40
CA LYS A 142 -6.58 22.35 8.05
C LYS A 142 -7.07 21.42 6.93
N PHE A 143 -6.24 21.16 5.94
CA PHE A 143 -6.53 20.18 4.88
C PHE A 143 -6.75 18.76 5.46
N LEU A 144 -5.87 18.28 6.34
CA LEU A 144 -6.06 16.97 7.00
C LEU A 144 -7.34 16.91 7.85
N VAL A 145 -7.71 18.00 8.54
CA VAL A 145 -8.97 18.08 9.28
C VAL A 145 -10.19 17.99 8.34
N CYS A 146 -10.14 18.67 7.19
CA CYS A 146 -11.18 18.57 6.16
C CYS A 146 -11.31 17.13 5.60
N VAL A 147 -10.18 16.47 5.30
CA VAL A 147 -10.16 15.07 4.84
C VAL A 147 -10.70 14.10 5.91
N ALA A 148 -10.32 14.27 7.17
CA ALA A 148 -10.80 13.41 8.26
C ALA A 148 -12.32 13.54 8.47
N ASN A 149 -12.82 14.77 8.48
CA ASN A 149 -14.24 15.09 8.68
C ASN A 149 -15.14 14.78 7.46
N PHE A 150 -14.57 14.53 6.28
CA PHE A 150 -15.34 14.26 5.07
C PHE A 150 -16.16 12.96 5.16
N ASP A 151 -17.48 13.08 4.96
CA ASP A 151 -18.42 11.97 4.78
C ASP A 151 -19.23 12.20 3.50
N GLU A 152 -19.13 11.28 2.54
CA GLU A 152 -19.83 11.33 1.25
C GLU A 152 -21.36 11.45 1.37
N ASN A 153 -21.92 11.02 2.51
CA ASN A 153 -23.35 11.00 2.79
C ASN A 153 -23.85 12.27 3.49
N ASP A 154 -22.94 13.15 3.96
CA ASP A 154 -23.28 14.40 4.62
C ASP A 154 -22.65 15.61 3.91
N ALA A 155 -23.45 16.24 3.03
CA ALA A 155 -23.03 17.43 2.29
C ALA A 155 -22.59 18.62 3.17
N ARG A 156 -22.85 18.62 4.48
CA ARG A 156 -22.35 19.64 5.42
C ARG A 156 -20.84 19.52 5.63
N THR A 157 -20.25 18.32 5.51
CA THR A 157 -18.81 18.10 5.71
C THR A 157 -17.97 18.53 4.51
N PHE A 158 -18.61 18.84 3.38
CA PHE A 158 -17.93 19.18 2.13
C PHE A 158 -17.23 20.55 2.16
N GLU A 159 -17.59 21.43 3.09
CA GLU A 159 -17.05 22.80 3.22
C GLU A 159 -17.06 23.62 1.91
N GLY A 160 -18.01 23.35 1.00
CA GLY A 160 -18.09 23.99 -0.32
C GLY A 160 -17.25 23.35 -1.44
N ILE A 161 -16.78 22.12 -1.27
CA ILE A 161 -16.20 21.27 -2.33
C ILE A 161 -17.32 20.39 -2.90
N ASP A 162 -17.47 20.28 -4.23
CA ASP A 162 -18.32 19.24 -4.82
C ASP A 162 -17.44 18.01 -5.08
N PRO A 163 -17.51 16.93 -4.27
CA PRO A 163 -16.55 15.82 -4.37
C PRO A 163 -16.54 15.13 -5.74
N LYS A 164 -17.64 15.26 -6.50
CA LYS A 164 -17.82 14.64 -7.82
C LYS A 164 -17.48 15.56 -8.98
N LYS A 165 -17.13 16.84 -8.74
CA LYS A 165 -16.81 17.83 -9.79
C LYS A 165 -15.57 18.67 -9.51
N THR A 166 -15.31 19.03 -8.26
CA THR A 166 -14.13 19.83 -7.89
C THR A 166 -12.88 18.97 -8.08
N THR A 167 -11.92 19.48 -8.85
CA THR A 167 -10.65 18.79 -9.08
C THR A 167 -9.81 18.76 -7.80
N MET A 168 -8.96 17.76 -7.63
CA MET A 168 -8.05 17.75 -6.47
C MET A 168 -7.09 18.95 -6.47
N ARG A 169 -6.70 19.44 -7.66
CA ARG A 169 -5.92 20.67 -7.85
C ARG A 169 -6.64 21.88 -7.25
N ASP A 170 -7.95 22.01 -7.43
CA ASP A 170 -8.73 23.11 -6.88
C ASP A 170 -8.96 22.97 -5.37
N VAL A 171 -9.04 21.75 -4.84
CA VAL A 171 -8.97 21.51 -3.39
C VAL A 171 -7.64 21.99 -2.82
N TYR A 172 -6.51 21.65 -3.44
CA TYR A 172 -5.20 22.13 -2.98
C TYR A 172 -5.05 23.66 -3.06
N LYS A 173 -5.57 24.30 -4.11
CA LYS A 173 -5.65 25.78 -4.21
C LYS A 173 -6.49 26.39 -3.07
N LYS A 174 -7.64 25.80 -2.73
CA LYS A 174 -8.51 26.25 -1.62
C LYS A 174 -7.75 26.30 -0.29
N PHE A 175 -6.82 25.38 -0.07
CA PHE A 175 -5.97 25.33 1.12
C PHE A 175 -4.62 26.04 0.96
N ASP A 176 -4.32 26.67 -0.18
CA ASP A 176 -3.04 27.35 -0.47
C ASP A 176 -1.82 26.44 -0.19
N LEU A 177 -1.87 25.20 -0.69
CA LEU A 177 -0.77 24.24 -0.56
C LEU A 177 0.20 24.37 -1.74
N GLY A 178 1.50 24.48 -1.45
CA GLY A 178 2.55 24.55 -2.48
C GLY A 178 2.82 23.21 -3.15
N GLN A 179 3.51 23.23 -4.29
CA GLN A 179 3.81 22.03 -5.08
C GLN A 179 4.47 20.92 -4.24
N ASP A 180 5.49 21.25 -3.44
CA ASP A 180 6.14 20.29 -2.54
C ASP A 180 5.17 19.52 -1.62
N VAL A 181 4.06 20.15 -1.20
CA VAL A 181 3.03 19.54 -0.35
C VAL A 181 2.10 18.67 -1.18
N ILE A 182 1.73 19.16 -2.36
CA ILE A 182 0.95 18.41 -3.35
C ILE A 182 1.66 17.11 -3.71
N ASP A 183 2.96 17.15 -3.97
CA ASP A 183 3.79 16.00 -4.33
C ASP A 183 3.75 14.91 -3.24
N PHE A 184 4.10 15.23 -1.98
CA PHE A 184 4.08 14.21 -0.93
C PHE A 184 2.65 13.76 -0.57
N THR A 185 1.65 14.64 -0.70
CA THR A 185 0.25 14.26 -0.43
C THR A 185 -0.28 13.30 -1.48
N GLY A 186 -0.02 13.56 -2.76
CA GLY A 186 -0.40 12.66 -3.86
C GLY A 186 0.35 11.34 -3.83
N HIS A 187 1.68 11.37 -3.68
CA HIS A 187 2.52 10.19 -3.86
C HIS A 187 2.78 9.39 -2.59
N ALA A 188 2.82 10.02 -1.41
CA ALA A 188 3.15 9.34 -0.15
C ALA A 188 1.97 9.16 0.82
N LEU A 189 0.87 9.93 0.67
CA LEU A 189 -0.39 9.68 1.39
C LEU A 189 -1.43 8.99 0.50
N ALA A 190 -1.77 9.56 -0.66
CA ALA A 190 -2.76 9.01 -1.58
C ALA A 190 -2.24 7.85 -2.47
N LEU A 191 -0.92 7.62 -2.46
CA LEU A 191 -0.21 6.57 -3.19
C LEU A 191 -0.49 6.55 -4.70
N TYR A 192 -0.64 7.72 -5.32
CA TYR A 192 -0.66 7.85 -6.77
C TYR A 192 0.76 7.70 -7.35
N ARG A 193 0.84 7.22 -8.59
CA ARG A 193 2.11 7.05 -9.33
C ARG A 193 2.42 8.21 -10.27
N THR A 194 1.41 9.02 -10.56
CA THR A 194 1.40 10.12 -11.55
C THR A 194 0.49 11.22 -11.04
N ASP A 195 0.65 12.43 -11.56
CA ASP A 195 -0.14 13.61 -11.18
C ASP A 195 -1.52 13.70 -11.88
N ASP A 196 -1.92 12.69 -12.64
CA ASP A 196 -3.20 12.67 -13.37
C ASP A 196 -4.41 12.90 -12.45
N TYR A 197 -4.29 12.50 -11.17
CA TYR A 197 -5.30 12.70 -10.13
C TYR A 197 -5.61 14.17 -9.82
N LEU A 198 -4.70 15.10 -10.15
CA LEU A 198 -4.87 16.52 -9.88
C LEU A 198 -6.08 17.09 -10.59
N ASP A 199 -6.33 16.65 -11.82
CA ASP A 199 -7.44 17.14 -12.66
C ASP A 199 -8.66 16.19 -12.66
N GLN A 200 -8.66 15.17 -11.77
CA GLN A 200 -9.81 14.30 -11.50
C GLN A 200 -10.63 14.80 -10.30
N PRO A 201 -11.92 14.41 -10.18
CA PRO A 201 -12.74 14.68 -9.01
C PRO A 201 -12.07 14.25 -7.70
N CYS A 202 -12.09 15.12 -6.69
CA CYS A 202 -11.30 14.93 -5.47
C CYS A 202 -11.73 13.76 -4.58
N GLN A 203 -12.93 13.20 -4.77
CA GLN A 203 -13.50 12.12 -3.94
C GLN A 203 -12.54 10.93 -3.74
N GLU A 204 -11.97 10.37 -4.82
CA GLU A 204 -11.06 9.22 -4.72
C GLU A 204 -9.80 9.57 -3.91
N THR A 205 -9.24 10.76 -4.14
CA THR A 205 -8.03 11.22 -3.45
C THR A 205 -8.27 11.46 -1.96
N ILE A 206 -9.40 12.09 -1.60
CA ILE A 206 -9.79 12.27 -0.18
C ILE A 206 -9.92 10.90 0.50
N ASN A 207 -10.59 9.94 -0.14
CA ASN A 207 -10.75 8.59 0.39
C ASN A 207 -9.43 7.83 0.52
N ARG A 208 -8.49 7.98 -0.42
CA ARG A 208 -7.14 7.38 -0.33
C ARG A 208 -6.34 7.94 0.84
N ILE A 209 -6.36 9.25 1.05
CA ILE A 209 -5.67 9.90 2.18
C ILE A 209 -6.32 9.47 3.51
N LYS A 210 -7.65 9.43 3.56
CA LYS A 210 -8.41 8.95 4.74
C LYS A 210 -8.07 7.49 5.06
N LEU A 211 -8.05 6.61 4.07
CA LEU A 211 -7.62 5.21 4.20
C LEU A 211 -6.20 5.07 4.76
N TYR A 212 -5.27 5.94 4.34
CA TYR A 212 -3.90 5.96 4.85
C TYR A 212 -3.87 6.32 6.35
N SER A 213 -4.52 7.42 6.75
CA SER A 213 -4.59 7.85 8.16
C SER A 213 -5.31 6.83 9.05
N GLU A 214 -6.42 6.25 8.59
CA GLU A 214 -7.15 5.19 9.29
C GLU A 214 -6.28 3.93 9.48
N SER A 215 -5.50 3.54 8.46
CA SER A 215 -4.64 2.36 8.52
C SER A 215 -3.46 2.51 9.49
N LEU A 216 -3.03 3.74 9.79
CA LEU A 216 -2.04 4.02 10.83
C LEU A 216 -2.69 4.09 12.23
N ALA A 217 -3.86 4.71 12.35
CA ALA A 217 -4.61 4.80 13.61
C ALA A 217 -5.15 3.45 14.10
N SER A 218 -5.28 2.45 13.21
CA SER A 218 -5.72 1.09 13.54
C SER A 218 -4.59 0.20 14.10
N THR A 219 -3.42 0.77 14.37
CA THR A 219 -2.31 0.08 15.04
C THR A 219 -2.56 0.07 16.56
N PRO A 220 -2.65 -1.11 17.22
CA PRO A 220 -2.83 -1.22 18.67
C PRO A 220 -1.58 -0.79 19.48
#